data_AF-A0A1Y3ADI3-F1
#
_entry.id   AF-A0A1Y3ADI3-F1
#
_cell.length_a   1.000
_cell.length_b   1.000
_cell.length_c   1.000
_cell.angle_alpha   90.00
_cell.angle_beta   90.00
_cell.angle_gamma   90.00
#
_symmetry.space_group_name_H-M   'P 1'
#
loop_
_entity.id
_entity.type
_entity.pdbx_description
1 polymer ?
#
loop_
_entity_poly.entity_id
_entity_poly.type
_entity_poly.pdbx_seq_one_letter_code
_entity_poly.pdbx_strand_id
1 'polypeptide(L)'
;MGLFEKVLNALGGDGREETKSNSEPAHGENSIESSMLLDPELLEDTVNSECRTTIIAEHYDDVDDDQAAAITAVLKEYIETYNLQKHEAKKEIRERTELGYDRVEEIFWTERASIQICDSVRSYADSDTVPTVTWLGGREPPCSPICEEVYEITEEEPLSLDELQSLLREKAREYEDGTPERMDHWSPHPKCAAALQPVIG
;
A
#
# COMPACT_ATOMS: atom_id res chain seq x y z
N MET A 1 17.72 -31.04 -25.99
CA MET A 1 19.05 -31.66 -25.82
C MET A 1 19.85 -31.49 -27.10
N GLY A 2 21.12 -31.06 -26.96
CA GLY A 2 22.13 -31.03 -28.04
C GLY A 2 22.21 -29.69 -28.77
N LEU A 3 22.99 -28.68 -28.38
CA LEU A 3 24.45 -28.54 -28.16
C LEU A 3 25.09 -27.74 -29.31
N PHE A 4 25.41 -26.49 -28.99
CA PHE A 4 26.61 -25.74 -29.38
C PHE A 4 27.22 -25.96 -30.77
N GLU A 5 27.18 -24.92 -31.60
CA GLU A 5 28.37 -24.50 -32.33
C GLU A 5 28.79 -23.08 -31.93
N LYS A 6 30.10 -22.92 -31.87
CA LYS A 6 30.87 -21.89 -31.21
C LYS A 6 31.69 -21.18 -32.29
N VAL A 7 31.88 -19.87 -32.10
CA VAL A 7 33.08 -19.09 -32.48
C VAL A 7 33.23 -18.70 -33.96
N LEU A 8 33.23 -17.38 -34.22
CA LEU A 8 34.42 -16.67 -34.68
C LEU A 8 34.27 -15.14 -34.56
N ASN A 9 35.24 -14.56 -33.86
CA ASN A 9 35.50 -13.13 -33.78
C ASN A 9 36.39 -12.71 -34.97
N ALA A 10 36.13 -11.48 -35.45
CA ALA A 10 37.07 -10.51 -36.01
C ALA A 10 37.70 -10.74 -37.40
N LEU A 11 37.48 -9.81 -38.34
CA LEU A 11 38.45 -8.78 -38.76
C LEU A 11 38.05 -8.09 -40.09
N GLY A 12 37.91 -6.75 -40.02
CA GLY A 12 38.57 -5.85 -40.98
C GLY A 12 37.73 -5.18 -42.07
N GLY A 13 37.71 -3.85 -42.05
CA GLY A 13 37.95 -3.07 -43.28
C GLY A 13 36.93 -2.01 -43.68
N ASP A 14 37.14 -0.79 -43.15
CA ASP A 14 37.15 0.52 -43.83
C ASP A 14 35.89 1.05 -44.57
N GLY A 15 35.46 2.26 -44.21
CA GLY A 15 34.33 2.94 -44.85
C GLY A 15 33.88 4.23 -44.14
N ARG A 16 34.65 5.29 -44.36
CA ARG A 16 34.47 6.69 -43.92
C ARG A 16 33.18 7.33 -44.49
N GLU A 17 32.33 7.95 -43.66
CA GLU A 17 31.72 9.28 -43.91
C GLU A 17 30.89 9.81 -42.73
N GLU A 18 30.76 11.13 -42.72
CA GLU A 18 30.44 12.03 -41.62
C GLU A 18 29.00 11.96 -41.12
N THR A 19 28.80 12.16 -39.81
CA THR A 19 27.78 13.10 -39.32
C THR A 19 28.08 13.46 -37.86
N LYS A 20 28.50 14.70 -37.65
CA LYS A 20 28.38 15.37 -36.35
C LYS A 20 26.90 15.67 -36.14
N SER A 21 26.29 15.07 -35.14
CA SER A 21 25.15 15.66 -34.46
C SER A 21 25.16 15.19 -33.01
N ASN A 22 25.12 16.17 -32.12
CA ASN A 22 24.65 16.06 -30.74
C ASN A 22 23.58 14.95 -30.65
N SER A 23 23.58 14.09 -29.66
CA SER A 23 23.38 14.47 -28.25
C SER A 23 23.82 13.31 -27.38
N GLU A 24 24.35 13.62 -26.20
CA GLU A 24 24.36 12.70 -25.07
C GLU A 24 22.98 12.06 -24.95
N PRO A 25 22.84 10.74 -24.66
CA PRO A 25 21.60 10.30 -24.08
C PRO A 25 21.55 11.03 -22.75
N ALA A 26 20.76 12.11 -22.72
CA ALA A 26 20.28 12.67 -21.48
C ALA A 26 19.87 11.46 -20.66
N HIS A 27 20.52 11.30 -19.51
CA HIS A 27 19.91 10.62 -18.39
C HIS A 27 18.52 11.22 -18.31
N GLY A 28 17.57 10.51 -18.92
CA GLY A 28 16.18 10.86 -18.84
C GLY A 28 15.94 10.84 -17.37
N GLU A 29 15.80 12.03 -16.82
CA GLU A 29 15.21 12.29 -15.53
C GLU A 29 13.79 11.72 -15.65
N ASN A 30 13.68 10.39 -15.56
CA ASN A 30 12.57 9.74 -14.88
C ASN A 30 12.77 10.00 -13.38
N SER A 31 12.98 11.28 -13.04
CA SER A 31 12.44 11.85 -11.83
C SER A 31 10.94 11.87 -12.09
N ILE A 32 10.34 10.67 -12.01
CA ILE A 32 8.90 10.54 -11.88
C ILE A 32 8.58 11.51 -10.74
N GLU A 33 7.74 12.50 -11.00
CA GLU A 33 7.09 13.30 -9.98
C GLU A 33 6.12 12.40 -9.16
N SER A 34 6.58 11.21 -8.75
CA SER A 34 6.01 10.25 -7.80
C SER A 34 6.23 10.81 -6.39
N SER A 35 5.76 12.04 -6.21
CA SER A 35 5.63 12.73 -4.92
C SER A 35 4.19 12.61 -4.38
N MET A 36 3.35 11.82 -5.05
CA MET A 36 1.92 11.80 -4.80
C MET A 36 1.57 10.83 -3.67
N LEU A 37 1.28 11.44 -2.51
CA LEU A 37 0.25 11.03 -1.54
C LEU A 37 0.58 9.89 -0.55
N LEU A 38 1.85 9.58 -0.37
CA LEU A 38 2.29 8.81 0.80
C LEU A 38 2.94 9.76 1.80
N ASP A 39 2.55 9.67 3.07
CA ASP A 39 3.44 10.09 4.14
C ASP A 39 4.68 9.17 4.05
N PRO A 40 5.85 9.67 3.60
CA PRO A 40 7.01 8.83 3.36
C PRO A 40 7.45 8.11 4.64
N GLU A 41 7.17 8.72 5.80
CA GLU A 41 7.48 8.14 7.10
C GLU A 41 6.72 6.82 7.32
N LEU A 42 5.51 6.65 6.76
CA LEU A 42 4.74 5.40 6.87
C LEU A 42 5.39 4.19 6.21
N LEU A 43 6.36 4.40 5.32
CA LEU A 43 7.03 3.33 4.57
C LEU A 43 8.41 2.96 5.14
N GLU A 44 8.91 3.69 6.14
CA GLU A 44 10.26 3.47 6.68
C GLU A 44 10.41 2.11 7.38
N ASP A 45 9.33 1.61 7.99
CA ASP A 45 9.26 0.32 8.69
C ASP A 45 7.99 -0.44 8.30
N THR A 46 7.97 -1.77 8.51
CA THR A 46 6.72 -2.54 8.32
C THR A 46 5.61 -2.00 9.23
N VAL A 47 5.92 -1.72 10.49
CA VAL A 47 5.07 -0.94 11.39
C VAL A 47 5.86 0.24 11.94
N ASN A 48 5.81 1.39 11.23
CA ASN A 48 6.27 2.67 11.80
C ASN A 48 5.35 3.03 12.98
N SER A 49 5.88 2.87 14.19
CA SER A 49 5.08 3.00 15.42
C SER A 49 4.73 4.44 15.77
N GLU A 50 5.57 5.40 15.39
CA GLU A 50 5.33 6.82 15.68
C GLU A 50 4.21 7.37 14.80
N CYS A 51 4.32 7.20 13.49
CA CYS A 51 3.28 7.61 12.55
C CYS A 51 1.96 6.88 12.83
N ARG A 52 2.01 5.57 13.09
CA ARG A 52 0.80 4.78 13.33
C ARG A 52 0.08 5.19 14.63
N THR A 53 0.83 5.53 15.68
CA THR A 53 0.25 6.06 16.92
C THR A 53 -0.48 7.37 16.64
N THR A 54 0.16 8.28 15.91
CA THR A 54 -0.44 9.58 15.56
C THR A 54 -1.72 9.40 14.75
N ILE A 55 -1.69 8.57 13.70
CA ILE A 55 -2.86 8.26 12.86
C ILE A 55 -4.03 7.70 13.67
N ILE A 56 -3.76 6.79 14.60
CA ILE A 56 -4.80 6.20 15.44
C ILE A 56 -5.39 7.24 16.39
N ALA A 57 -4.57 8.05 17.05
CA ALA A 57 -5.03 9.09 17.96
C ALA A 57 -5.85 10.18 17.24
N GLU A 58 -5.51 10.51 15.99
CA GLU A 58 -6.22 11.52 15.20
C GLU A 58 -7.57 11.03 14.64
N HIS A 59 -7.71 9.74 14.34
CA HIS A 59 -8.91 9.22 13.65
C HIS A 59 -9.92 8.51 14.55
N TYR A 60 -9.54 8.17 15.77
CA TYR A 60 -10.42 7.51 16.71
C TYR A 60 -10.65 8.43 17.92
N ASP A 61 -11.73 9.23 17.87
CA ASP A 61 -12.06 10.26 18.89
C ASP A 61 -12.16 9.74 20.34
N ASP A 62 -12.39 8.43 20.51
CA ASP A 62 -12.49 7.73 21.79
C ASP A 62 -11.18 7.05 22.22
N VAL A 63 -10.08 7.31 21.52
CA VAL A 63 -8.74 6.77 21.76
C VAL A 63 -7.77 7.90 22.01
N ASP A 64 -7.19 7.94 23.22
CA ASP A 64 -6.11 8.89 23.55
C ASP A 64 -4.73 8.40 23.08
N ASP A 65 -3.72 9.26 23.21
CA ASP A 65 -2.35 8.98 22.77
C ASP A 65 -1.74 7.72 23.43
N ASP A 66 -2.01 7.50 24.72
CA ASP A 66 -1.49 6.34 25.47
C ASP A 66 -2.16 5.04 24.97
N GLN A 67 -3.47 5.10 24.71
CA GLN A 67 -4.22 4.00 24.13
C GLN A 67 -3.78 3.73 22.68
N ALA A 68 -3.56 4.76 21.87
CA ALA A 68 -3.08 4.65 20.50
C ALA A 68 -1.69 4.00 20.44
N ALA A 69 -0.79 4.39 21.35
CA ALA A 69 0.54 3.80 21.48
C ALA A 69 0.45 2.32 21.88
N ALA A 70 -0.45 1.98 22.82
CA ALA A 70 -0.70 0.60 23.22
C ALA A 70 -1.25 -0.26 22.07
N ILE A 71 -2.21 0.25 21.30
CA ILE A 71 -2.76 -0.42 20.11
C ILE A 71 -1.65 -0.69 19.10
N THR A 72 -0.85 0.34 18.79
CA THR A 72 0.25 0.25 17.82
C THR A 72 1.29 -0.78 18.23
N ALA A 73 1.68 -0.81 19.50
CA ALA A 73 2.62 -1.78 20.03
C ALA A 73 2.12 -3.24 19.85
N VAL A 74 0.84 -3.48 20.11
CA VAL A 74 0.25 -4.83 19.93
C VAL A 74 0.13 -5.19 18.45
N LEU A 75 -0.25 -4.25 17.57
CA LEU A 75 -0.27 -4.47 16.13
C LEU A 75 1.12 -4.82 15.59
N LYS A 76 2.15 -4.10 16.05
CA LYS A 76 3.55 -4.38 15.69
C LYS A 76 3.97 -5.77 16.11
N GLU A 77 3.72 -6.15 17.36
CA GLU A 77 4.03 -7.49 17.86
C GLU A 77 3.31 -8.57 17.04
N TYR A 78 2.01 -8.39 16.79
CA TYR A 78 1.20 -9.32 16.01
C TYR A 78 1.72 -9.51 14.58
N ILE A 79 2.10 -8.42 13.90
CA ILE A 79 2.50 -8.43 12.48
C ILE A 79 3.94 -8.90 12.30
N GLU A 80 4.88 -8.41 13.11
CA GLU A 80 6.31 -8.61 12.87
C GLU A 80 6.87 -9.85 13.58
N THR A 81 6.31 -10.24 14.73
CA THR A 81 6.89 -11.31 15.55
C THR A 81 6.17 -12.65 15.41
N TYR A 82 4.94 -12.65 14.91
CA TYR A 82 4.04 -13.82 14.88
C TYR A 82 3.83 -14.50 16.25
N ASN A 83 4.18 -13.82 17.35
CA ASN A 83 4.06 -14.35 18.71
C ASN A 83 2.63 -14.31 19.24
N LEU A 84 1.76 -13.51 18.62
CA LEU A 84 0.37 -13.34 19.02
C LEU A 84 -0.58 -13.93 17.97
N GLN A 85 -1.59 -14.66 18.44
CA GLN A 85 -2.75 -14.98 17.62
C GLN A 85 -3.71 -13.80 17.55
N LYS A 86 -4.52 -13.72 16.49
CA LYS A 86 -5.55 -12.66 16.28
C LYS A 86 -6.40 -12.40 17.54
N HIS A 87 -6.84 -13.47 18.20
CA HIS A 87 -7.71 -13.35 19.37
C HIS A 87 -6.98 -12.86 20.62
N GLU A 88 -5.69 -13.16 20.74
CA GLU A 88 -4.82 -12.69 21.83
C GLU A 88 -4.50 -11.22 21.66
N ALA A 89 -4.12 -10.80 20.45
CA ALA A 89 -3.87 -9.39 20.13
C ALA A 89 -5.09 -8.50 20.44
N LYS A 90 -6.29 -8.89 19.99
CA LYS A 90 -7.53 -8.16 20.32
C LYS A 90 -7.82 -8.15 21.82
N LYS A 91 -7.57 -9.25 22.52
CA LYS A 91 -7.77 -9.32 23.97
C LYS A 91 -6.82 -8.35 24.69
N GLU A 92 -5.56 -8.31 24.27
CA GLU A 92 -4.54 -7.48 24.86
C GLU A 92 -4.77 -5.99 24.61
N ILE A 93 -5.16 -5.61 23.39
CA ILE A 93 -5.61 -4.23 23.11
C ILE A 93 -6.73 -3.84 24.07
N ARG A 94 -7.74 -4.69 24.23
CA ARG A 94 -8.87 -4.42 25.13
C ARG A 94 -8.43 -4.26 26.59
N GLU A 95 -7.54 -5.12 27.07
CA GLU A 95 -7.05 -5.06 28.46
C GLU A 95 -6.20 -3.81 28.73
N ARG A 96 -5.44 -3.34 27.73
CA ARG A 96 -4.57 -2.17 27.86
C ARG A 96 -5.30 -0.84 27.65
N THR A 97 -6.40 -0.83 26.89
CA THR A 97 -7.11 0.40 26.51
C THR A 97 -8.49 0.54 27.16
N GLU A 98 -9.03 -0.52 27.75
CA GLU A 98 -10.41 -0.57 28.28
C GLU A 98 -11.52 -0.32 27.24
N LEU A 99 -11.18 -0.31 25.94
CA LEU A 99 -12.14 -0.12 24.85
C LEU A 99 -13.16 -1.28 24.75
N GLY A 100 -14.32 -1.00 24.18
CA GLY A 100 -15.34 -2.01 23.91
C GLY A 100 -14.87 -3.06 22.88
N TYR A 101 -15.42 -4.28 22.96
CA TYR A 101 -15.03 -5.38 22.06
C TYR A 101 -15.21 -5.02 20.57
N ASP A 102 -16.36 -4.44 20.21
CA ASP A 102 -16.66 -4.07 18.82
C ASP A 102 -15.69 -3.01 18.29
N ARG A 103 -15.33 -2.04 19.15
CA ARG A 103 -14.39 -0.97 18.82
C ARG A 103 -12.98 -1.50 18.61
N VAL A 104 -12.52 -2.39 19.49
CA VAL A 104 -11.23 -3.08 19.33
C VAL A 104 -11.21 -3.91 18.06
N GLU A 105 -12.30 -4.60 17.74
CA GLU A 105 -12.40 -5.36 16.50
C GLU A 105 -12.29 -4.46 15.27
N GLU A 106 -13.01 -3.34 15.25
CA GLU A 106 -12.96 -2.34 14.18
C GLU A 106 -11.54 -1.77 13.97
N ILE A 107 -10.91 -1.25 15.04
CA ILE A 107 -9.57 -0.66 14.99
C ILE A 107 -8.56 -1.72 14.52
N PHE A 108 -8.60 -2.92 15.11
CA PHE A 108 -7.66 -3.99 14.79
C PHE A 108 -7.71 -4.38 13.31
N TRP A 109 -8.91 -4.57 12.74
CA TRP A 109 -9.02 -4.94 11.31
C TRP A 109 -8.59 -3.82 10.39
N THR A 110 -9.03 -2.60 10.69
CA THR A 110 -8.78 -1.44 9.84
C THR A 110 -7.30 -1.11 9.78
N GLU A 111 -6.64 -1.02 10.94
CA GLU A 111 -5.22 -0.67 11.01
C GLU A 111 -4.33 -1.81 10.51
N ARG A 112 -4.69 -3.07 10.79
CA ARG A 112 -3.98 -4.22 10.21
C ARG A 112 -4.04 -4.19 8.69
N ALA A 113 -5.21 -3.95 8.10
CA ALA A 113 -5.36 -3.91 6.65
C ALA A 113 -4.54 -2.75 6.05
N SER A 114 -4.61 -1.56 6.65
CA SER A 114 -3.79 -0.41 6.28
C SER A 114 -2.29 -0.75 6.26
N ILE A 115 -1.76 -1.35 7.33
CA ILE A 115 -0.35 -1.76 7.41
C ILE A 115 0.02 -2.76 6.31
N GLN A 116 -0.83 -3.75 6.04
CA GLN A 116 -0.58 -4.74 4.99
C GLN A 116 -0.58 -4.13 3.59
N ILE A 117 -1.43 -3.13 3.36
CA ILE A 117 -1.46 -2.40 2.10
C ILE A 117 -0.20 -1.52 1.97
N CYS A 118 0.19 -0.79 3.02
CA CYS A 118 1.44 -0.01 3.05
C CYS A 118 2.67 -0.88 2.76
N ASP A 119 2.74 -2.09 3.34
CA ASP A 119 3.84 -3.04 3.08
C ASP A 119 3.87 -3.48 1.61
N SER A 120 2.70 -3.72 1.00
CA SER A 120 2.58 -4.06 -0.43
C SER A 120 3.02 -2.88 -1.31
N VAL A 121 2.57 -1.67 -0.99
CA VAL A 121 2.96 -0.43 -1.68
C VAL A 121 4.47 -0.23 -1.62
N ARG A 122 5.09 -0.39 -0.44
CA ARG A 122 6.55 -0.34 -0.28
C ARG A 122 7.25 -1.37 -1.17
N SER A 123 6.79 -2.62 -1.13
CA SER A 123 7.38 -3.68 -1.96
C SER A 123 7.26 -3.39 -3.46
N TYR A 124 6.23 -2.67 -3.90
CA TYR A 124 6.07 -2.26 -5.29
C TYR A 124 6.95 -1.06 -5.65
N ALA A 125 7.09 -0.10 -4.73
CA ALA A 125 7.98 1.05 -4.90
C ALA A 125 9.45 0.64 -4.99
N ASP A 126 9.86 -0.40 -4.26
CA ASP A 126 11.22 -0.95 -4.29
C ASP A 126 11.49 -1.85 -5.52
N SER A 127 10.47 -2.12 -6.35
CA SER A 127 10.61 -3.00 -7.51
C SER A 127 11.11 -2.25 -8.76
N ASP A 128 11.84 -2.96 -9.63
CA ASP A 128 12.32 -2.41 -10.91
C ASP A 128 11.17 -2.01 -11.86
N THR A 129 9.94 -2.44 -11.59
CA THR A 129 8.77 -2.14 -12.40
C THR A 129 7.54 -2.07 -11.49
N VAL A 130 7.04 -0.85 -11.26
CA VAL A 130 5.82 -0.64 -10.46
C VAL A 130 4.63 -1.25 -11.21
N PRO A 131 3.93 -2.25 -10.63
CA PRO A 131 2.78 -2.87 -11.27
C PRO A 131 1.57 -1.94 -11.23
N THR A 132 0.66 -2.11 -12.20
CA THR A 132 -0.73 -1.70 -12.03
C THR A 132 -1.42 -2.64 -11.04
N VAL A 133 -2.39 -2.14 -10.29
CA VAL A 133 -3.06 -2.84 -9.21
C VAL A 133 -4.57 -2.80 -9.34
N THR A 134 -5.21 -3.85 -8.82
CA THR A 134 -6.65 -3.91 -8.58
C THR A 134 -6.91 -3.83 -7.08
N TRP A 135 -7.93 -3.07 -6.69
CA TRP A 135 -8.36 -2.95 -5.30
C TRP A 135 -9.35 -4.05 -4.97
N LEU A 136 -8.91 -5.09 -4.26
CA LEU A 136 -9.81 -6.14 -3.81
C LEU A 136 -10.59 -5.68 -2.58
N GLY A 137 -11.75 -5.06 -2.79
CA GLY A 137 -12.80 -5.02 -1.77
C GLY A 137 -13.40 -6.41 -1.65
N GLY A 138 -13.41 -7.00 -0.45
CA GLY A 138 -13.89 -8.36 -0.22
C GLY A 138 -15.14 -8.72 -1.04
N ARG A 139 -15.00 -9.70 -1.94
CA ARG A 139 -16.07 -10.20 -2.84
C ARG A 139 -17.30 -10.76 -2.12
N GLU A 140 -17.25 -10.86 -0.79
CA GLU A 140 -18.33 -11.34 0.05
C GLU A 140 -18.75 -10.26 1.07
N PRO A 141 -20.05 -9.94 1.18
CA PRO A 141 -20.56 -9.00 2.16
C PRO A 141 -20.21 -9.37 3.61
N PRO A 142 -20.14 -8.38 4.52
CA PRO A 142 -20.32 -6.95 4.25
C PRO A 142 -19.03 -6.33 3.70
N CYS A 143 -19.14 -5.57 2.61
CA CYS A 143 -18.13 -4.66 2.08
C CYS A 143 -18.81 -3.29 1.93
N SER A 144 -18.08 -2.18 2.11
CA SER A 144 -18.65 -0.85 1.91
C SER A 144 -18.89 -0.60 0.41
N PRO A 145 -19.98 0.10 0.03
CA PRO A 145 -20.19 0.52 -1.36
C PRO A 145 -18.99 1.26 -1.96
N ILE A 146 -18.21 1.99 -1.14
CA ILE A 146 -16.97 2.64 -1.55
C ILE A 146 -15.97 1.61 -2.12
N CYS A 147 -15.73 0.54 -1.37
CA CYS A 147 -14.77 -0.50 -1.76
C CYS A 147 -15.28 -1.34 -2.94
N GLU A 148 -16.60 -1.51 -3.04
CA GLU A 148 -17.26 -2.22 -4.14
C GLU A 148 -17.12 -1.46 -5.46
N GLU A 149 -17.45 -0.16 -5.48
CA GLU A 149 -17.29 0.68 -6.67
C GLU A 149 -15.83 0.75 -7.16
N VAL A 150 -14.88 0.92 -6.23
CA VAL A 150 -13.45 0.98 -6.59
C VAL A 150 -12.98 -0.36 -7.14
N TYR A 151 -13.47 -1.47 -6.58
CA TYR A 151 -13.17 -2.81 -7.11
C TYR A 151 -13.72 -2.98 -8.53
N GLU A 152 -14.99 -2.64 -8.78
CA GLU A 152 -15.61 -2.77 -10.12
C GLU A 152 -14.82 -1.99 -11.19
N ILE A 153 -14.39 -0.77 -10.87
CA ILE A 153 -13.58 0.04 -11.80
C ILE A 153 -12.21 -0.61 -12.04
N THR A 154 -11.53 -1.04 -10.98
CA THR A 154 -10.15 -1.55 -11.07
C THR A 154 -10.04 -3.00 -11.52
N GLU A 155 -11.17 -3.74 -11.55
CA GLU A 155 -11.27 -5.06 -12.19
C GLU A 155 -11.31 -4.91 -13.72
N GLU A 156 -11.97 -3.88 -14.24
CA GLU A 156 -12.02 -3.59 -15.68
C GLU A 156 -10.73 -2.90 -16.17
N GLU A 157 -10.22 -1.93 -15.41
CA GLU A 157 -9.05 -1.12 -15.76
C GLU A 157 -8.10 -1.03 -14.55
N PRO A 158 -7.09 -1.92 -14.45
CA PRO A 158 -6.08 -1.86 -13.40
C PRO A 158 -5.32 -0.53 -13.42
N LEU A 159 -5.13 0.08 -12.26
CA LEU A 159 -4.61 1.44 -12.12
C LEU A 159 -3.20 1.47 -11.55
N SER A 160 -2.46 2.54 -11.79
CA SER A 160 -1.26 2.84 -10.98
C SER A 160 -1.64 3.11 -9.50
N LEU A 161 -0.65 3.09 -8.60
CA LEU A 161 -0.89 3.31 -7.18
C LEU A 161 -1.44 4.72 -6.89
N ASP A 162 -0.94 5.75 -7.57
CA ASP A 162 -1.39 7.13 -7.42
C ASP A 162 -2.81 7.36 -7.97
N GLU A 163 -3.13 6.74 -9.12
CA GLU A 163 -4.49 6.74 -9.67
C GLU A 163 -5.46 6.00 -8.73
N LEU A 164 -5.07 4.86 -8.18
CA LEU A 164 -5.90 4.11 -7.23
C LEU A 164 -6.15 4.91 -5.95
N GLN A 165 -5.13 5.54 -5.37
CA GLN A 165 -5.29 6.32 -4.14
C GLN A 165 -6.19 7.54 -4.39
N SER A 166 -6.04 8.18 -5.55
CA SER A 166 -6.91 9.28 -5.98
C SER A 166 -8.36 8.83 -6.13
N LEU A 167 -8.60 7.68 -6.75
CA LEU A 167 -9.93 7.09 -6.91
C LEU A 167 -10.56 6.71 -5.57
N LEU A 168 -9.80 6.07 -4.67
CA LEU A 168 -10.26 5.73 -3.31
C LEU A 168 -10.72 6.97 -2.54
N ARG A 169 -9.93 8.05 -2.62
CA ARG A 169 -10.26 9.33 -1.99
C ARG A 169 -11.47 9.99 -2.62
N GLU A 170 -11.56 10.02 -3.95
CA GLU A 170 -12.71 10.54 -4.68
C GLU A 170 -13.98 9.81 -4.23
N LYS A 171 -13.95 8.48 -4.26
CA LYS A 171 -15.08 7.64 -3.86
C LYS A 171 -15.44 7.81 -2.41
N ALA A 172 -14.47 7.87 -1.49
CA ALA A 172 -14.76 8.14 -0.08
C ALA A 172 -15.50 9.48 0.14
N ARG A 173 -15.28 10.53 -0.67
CA ARG A 173 -16.01 11.81 -0.54
C ARG A 173 -17.48 11.73 -0.95
N GLU A 174 -17.86 10.75 -1.76
CA GLU A 174 -19.23 10.59 -2.24
C GLU A 174 -20.15 9.98 -1.16
N TYR A 175 -19.58 9.44 -0.09
CA TYR A 175 -20.29 8.68 0.94
C TYR A 175 -20.22 9.34 2.31
N GLU A 176 -21.31 9.26 3.08
CA GLU A 176 -21.40 9.84 4.44
C GLU A 176 -20.40 9.20 5.42
N ASP A 177 -20.10 7.91 5.26
CA ASP A 177 -19.13 7.15 6.06
C ASP A 177 -17.78 6.95 5.37
N GLY A 178 -17.54 7.60 4.22
CA GLY A 178 -16.24 7.58 3.57
C GLY A 178 -15.31 8.59 4.24
N THR A 179 -14.16 8.11 4.71
CA THR A 179 -13.14 8.90 5.41
C THR A 179 -12.01 9.23 4.43
N PRO A 180 -12.19 10.23 3.53
CA PRO A 180 -11.27 10.46 2.41
C PRO A 180 -9.86 10.86 2.83
N GLU A 181 -9.69 11.44 4.01
CA GLU A 181 -8.40 11.70 4.64
C GLU A 181 -7.65 10.41 5.01
N ARG A 182 -8.37 9.35 5.37
CA ARG A 182 -7.76 8.05 5.75
C ARG A 182 -7.18 7.28 4.56
N MET A 183 -7.52 7.68 3.33
CA MET A 183 -6.95 7.09 2.11
C MET A 183 -5.48 7.48 1.90
N ASP A 184 -5.00 8.58 2.49
CA ASP A 184 -3.55 8.90 2.52
C ASP A 184 -2.75 7.82 3.25
N HIS A 185 -3.39 7.18 4.23
CA HIS A 185 -2.80 6.13 5.04
C HIS A 185 -3.15 4.73 4.51
N TRP A 186 -3.68 4.62 3.28
CA TRP A 186 -4.16 3.35 2.71
C TRP A 186 -5.13 2.59 3.63
N SER A 187 -5.87 3.31 4.46
CA SER A 187 -6.74 2.73 5.46
C SER A 187 -8.10 2.47 4.82
N PRO A 188 -8.51 1.20 4.64
CA PRO A 188 -9.78 0.89 4.00
C PRO A 188 -10.94 1.28 4.92
N HIS A 189 -12.15 1.34 4.34
CA HIS A 189 -13.35 1.52 5.14
C HIS A 189 -13.47 0.39 6.18
N PRO A 190 -13.90 0.65 7.44
CA PRO A 190 -13.87 -0.34 8.53
C PRO A 190 -14.67 -1.63 8.27
N LYS A 191 -15.67 -1.54 7.39
CA LYS A 191 -16.48 -2.68 6.93
C LYS A 191 -15.85 -3.46 5.77
N CYS A 192 -14.64 -3.15 5.32
CA CYS A 192 -14.00 -3.82 4.18
C CYS A 192 -12.81 -4.65 4.64
N ALA A 193 -12.70 -5.88 4.11
CA ALA A 193 -11.42 -6.55 3.99
C ALA A 193 -10.82 -6.14 2.63
N ALA A 194 -9.82 -5.26 2.66
CA ALA A 194 -9.17 -4.77 1.44
C ALA A 194 -7.77 -5.35 1.27
N ALA A 195 -7.38 -5.58 0.02
CA ALA A 195 -6.02 -5.93 -0.37
C ALA A 195 -5.69 -5.37 -1.76
N LEU A 196 -4.39 -5.16 -2.02
CA LEU A 196 -3.91 -4.87 -3.36
C LEU A 196 -3.60 -6.17 -4.10
N GLN A 197 -4.07 -6.28 -5.33
CA GLN A 197 -3.68 -7.34 -6.24
C GLN A 197 -2.87 -6.75 -7.40
N PRO A 198 -1.59 -7.11 -7.57
CA PRO A 198 -0.80 -6.65 -8.70
C PRO A 198 -1.24 -7.40 -9.97
N VAL A 199 -1.35 -6.67 -11.07
CA VAL A 199 -1.61 -7.22 -12.40
C VAL A 199 -0.30 -7.18 -13.17
N ILE A 200 0.25 -8.35 -13.47
CA ILE A 200 1.47 -8.49 -14.28
C ILE A 200 1.03 -8.67 -15.74
N GLY A 201 1.38 -7.70 -16.58
CA GLY A 201 1.18 -7.73 -18.03
C GLY A 201 2.15 -8.65 -18.77
#